data_AF-A0A7Z9XGP9-F1
#
_entry.id   AF-A0A7Z9XGP9-F1
#
_cell.length_a   1.000
_cell.length_b   1.000
_cell.length_c   1.000
_cell.angle_alpha   90.00
_cell.angle_beta   90.00
_cell.angle_gamma   90.00
#
_symmetry.space_group_name_H-M   'P 1'
#
loop_
_entity.id
_entity.type
_entity.pdbx_description
1 polymer ?
#
loop_
_entity_poly.entity_id
_entity_poly.type
_entity_poly.pdbx_seq_one_letter_code
_entity_poly.pdbx_strand_id
1 'polypeptide(L)' 'GKFVGDIVGTSLKKCGIMDKVSHKKVVIPGYAASISGDLEEELGDWEVLVGPRESAHIPAYLKEWKT' A
#
# COMPACT_ATOMS: atom_id res chain seq x y z
N GLY A 1 -7.33 14.64 7.44
CA GLY A 1 -7.36 14.83 5.97
C GLY A 1 -8.23 13.76 5.33
N LYS A 2 -8.61 13.88 4.06
CA LYS A 2 -9.44 12.86 3.37
C LYS A 2 -8.67 11.58 2.98
N PHE A 3 -7.33 11.65 2.99
CA PHE A 3 -6.44 10.56 2.65
C PHE A 3 -5.45 10.39 3.82
N VAL A 4 -5.75 9.46 4.73
CA VAL A 4 -4.98 9.14 5.94
C VAL A 4 -4.93 7.62 6.11
N GLY A 5 -3.93 7.10 6.83
CA GLY A 5 -3.68 5.66 6.97
C GLY A 5 -4.91 4.87 7.39
N ASP A 6 -5.60 5.29 8.45
CA ASP A 6 -6.79 4.64 9.01
C ASP A 6 -7.91 4.44 7.97
N ILE A 7 -8.21 5.48 7.20
CA ILE A 7 -9.28 5.46 6.18
C ILE A 7 -8.90 4.51 5.04
N VAL A 8 -7.64 4.57 4.60
CA VAL A 8 -7.13 3.72 3.52
C VAL A 8 -7.09 2.25 3.98
N GLY A 9 -6.57 1.96 5.17
CA GLY A 9 -6.49 0.62 5.73
C GLY A 9 -7.85 0.00 5.97
N THR A 10 -8.80 0.77 6.54
CA THR A 10 -10.21 0.35 6.65
C THR A 10 -10.82 0.04 5.28
N SER A 11 -10.50 0.83 4.25
CA SER A 11 -11.01 0.61 2.89
C SER A 11 -10.44 -0.66 2.25
N LEU A 12 -9.16 -0.97 2.49
CA LEU A 12 -8.53 -2.21 2.04
C LEU A 12 -9.14 -3.46 2.70
N LYS A 13 -9.41 -3.40 4.01
CA LYS A 13 -10.12 -4.48 4.72
C LYS A 13 -11.53 -4.69 4.15
N LYS A 14 -12.28 -3.60 3.94
CA LYS A 14 -13.66 -3.64 3.44
C LYS A 14 -13.78 -4.11 1.99
N CYS A 15 -12.77 -3.88 1.14
CA CYS A 15 -12.82 -4.31 -0.27
C CYS A 15 -12.50 -5.80 -0.47
N GLY A 16 -12.13 -6.51 0.60
CA GLY A 16 -11.86 -7.95 0.58
C GLY A 16 -10.61 -8.33 -0.21
N ILE A 17 -9.63 -7.43 -0.32
CA ILE A 17 -8.36 -7.75 -0.99
C ILE A 17 -7.53 -8.75 -0.17
N MET A 18 -7.73 -8.78 1.14
CA MET A 18 -6.97 -9.61 2.06
C MET A 18 -7.08 -11.11 1.77
N ASP A 19 -8.21 -11.55 1.20
CA ASP A 19 -8.47 -12.95 0.86
C ASP A 19 -8.17 -13.27 -0.62
N LYS A 20 -7.78 -12.27 -1.42
CA LYS A 20 -7.59 -12.40 -2.87
C LYS A 20 -6.13 -12.55 -3.30
N VAL A 21 -5.19 -12.23 -2.42
CA VAL A 21 -3.76 -12.29 -2.70
C VAL A 21 -3.06 -13.14 -1.64
N SER A 22 -2.05 -13.91 -2.05
CA SER A 22 -1.30 -14.80 -1.16
C SER A 22 -0.20 -14.07 -0.37
N HIS A 23 0.13 -12.83 -0.74
CA HIS A 23 1.12 -12.00 -0.08
C HIS A 23 0.44 -10.91 0.76
N LYS A 24 1.11 -10.47 1.82
CA LYS A 24 0.67 -9.35 2.67
C LYS A 24 1.53 -8.11 2.38
N LYS A 25 1.44 -7.60 1.14
CA LYS A 25 2.22 -6.45 0.68
C LYS A 25 1.30 -5.49 -0.05
N VAL A 26 1.37 -4.20 0.30
CA VAL A 26 0.61 -3.14 -0.37
C VAL A 26 1.56 -2.04 -0.83
N VAL A 27 1.38 -1.55 -2.05
CA VAL A 27 2.20 -0.46 -2.60
C VAL A 27 1.40 0.83 -2.57
N ILE A 28 1.91 1.86 -1.91
CA ILE A 28 1.32 3.21 -1.89
C ILE A 28 2.08 4.15 -2.83
N PRO A 29 1.43 5.18 -3.41
CA PRO A 29 2.12 6.17 -4.22
C PRO A 29 3.23 6.88 -3.43
N GLY A 30 4.33 7.24 -4.09
CA GLY A 30 5.44 7.97 -3.45
C GLY A 30 5.05 9.33 -2.86
N TYR A 31 3.95 9.93 -3.35
CA TYR A 31 3.37 11.14 -2.78
C TYR A 31 2.65 10.90 -1.44
N ALA A 32 2.15 9.68 -1.23
CA ALA A 32 1.46 9.26 -0.02
C ALA A 32 2.38 8.61 1.02
N ALA A 33 3.70 8.65 0.82
CA ALA A 33 4.68 8.01 1.71
C ALA A 33 4.52 8.43 3.18
N SER A 34 3.99 9.63 3.45
CA SER A 34 3.78 10.12 4.82
C SER A 34 2.75 9.31 5.62
N ILE A 35 1.85 8.57 4.98
CA ILE A 35 0.80 7.78 5.65
C ILE A 35 1.21 6.32 5.89
N SER A 36 2.44 5.93 5.54
CA SER A 36 2.85 4.52 5.58
C SER A 36 2.81 3.93 6.99
N GLY A 37 3.23 4.68 7.99
CA GLY A 37 3.23 4.23 9.39
C GLY A 37 1.82 3.93 9.91
N ASP A 38 0.92 4.90 9.80
CA ASP A 38 -0.49 4.74 10.17
C ASP A 38 -1.16 3.58 9.40
N LEU A 39 -0.84 3.43 8.11
CA LEU A 39 -1.38 2.35 7.29
C LEU A 39 -0.84 0.98 7.70
N GLU A 40 0.42 0.88 8.08
CA GLU A 40 1.06 -0.35 8.55
C GLU A 40 0.47 -0.78 9.90
N GLU A 41 0.26 0.17 10.81
CA GLU A 41 -0.45 -0.06 12.08
C GLU A 41 -1.87 -0.57 11.84
N GLU A 42 -2.62 0.07 10.94
CA GLU A 42 -3.99 -0.35 10.62
C GLU A 42 -4.05 -1.72 9.92
N LEU A 43 -3.09 -2.06 9.05
CA LEU A 43 -3.10 -3.32 8.32
C LEU A 43 -2.43 -4.49 9.08
N GLY A 44 -1.67 -4.21 10.13
CA GLY A 44 -1.00 -5.20 10.97
C GLY A 44 0.11 -5.93 10.22
N ASP A 45 -0.11 -7.20 9.87
CA ASP A 45 0.90 -8.06 9.23
C ASP A 45 1.25 -7.68 7.77
N TRP A 46 0.76 -6.55 7.26
CA TRP A 46 1.00 -6.12 5.88
C TRP A 46 2.20 -5.19 5.79
N GLU A 47 3.10 -5.51 4.88
CA GLU A 47 4.20 -4.64 4.53
C GLU A 47 3.70 -3.50 3.62
N VAL A 48 3.90 -2.26 4.05
CA VAL A 48 3.58 -1.06 3.27
C VAL A 48 4.81 -0.61 2.50
N LEU A 49 4.78 -0.80 1.19
CA LEU A 49 5.84 -0.43 0.26
C LEU A 49 5.56 0.93 -0.38
N VAL A 50 6.58 1.77 -0.50
CA VAL A 50 6.46 3.06 -1.20
C VAL A 50 6.85 2.88 -2.66
N GLY A 51 5.89 3.11 -3.54
CA GLY A 51 6.06 3.10 -4.99
C GLY A 51 6.54 4.45 -5.55
N PRO A 52 6.61 4.57 -6.89
CA PRO A 52 7.03 5.81 -7.54
C PRO A 52 6.03 6.95 -7.32
N ARG A 53 6.50 8.20 -7.48
CA ARG A 53 5.65 9.40 -7.46
C ARG A 53 4.77 9.51 -8.71
N GLU A 54 5.25 9.00 -9.84
CA GLU A 54 4.53 9.02 -11.12
C GLU A 54 4.18 7.59 -11.54
N SER A 55 2.93 7.37 -11.94
CA SER A 55 2.42 6.04 -12.32
C SER A 55 3.13 5.44 -13.54
N ALA A 56 3.73 6.28 -14.40
CA ALA A 56 4.52 5.86 -15.55
C ALA A 56 5.71 4.95 -15.17
N HIS A 57 6.20 5.05 -13.93
CA HIS A 57 7.33 4.25 -13.44
C HIS A 57 6.92 2.93 -12.74
N ILE A 58 5.62 2.64 -12.61
CA ILE A 58 5.15 1.37 -12.01
C ILE A 58 5.76 0.14 -12.71
N PRO A 59 5.84 0.06 -14.06
CA PRO A 59 6.43 -1.10 -14.72
C PRO A 59 7.91 -1.32 -14.37
N ALA A 60 8.69 -0.25 -14.16
CA ALA A 60 10.08 -0.37 -13.76
C ALA A 60 10.19 -0.81 -12.29
N TYR A 61 9.41 -0.21 -11.41
CA TYR A 61 9.34 -0.57 -9.99
C TYR A 61 8.99 -2.06 -9.78
N LEU A 62 7.99 -2.57 -10.51
CA LEU A 62 7.57 -3.97 -10.37
C LEU A 62 8.59 -4.98 -10.88
N LYS A 63 9.52 -4.60 -11.77
CA LYS A 63 10.62 -5.49 -12.19
C LYS A 63 11.63 -5.72 -11.07
N GLU A 64 11.77 -4.77 -10.17
CA GLU A 64 12.66 -4.86 -9.01
C GLU A 64 11.92 -5.38 -7.77
N TRP A 65 10.60 -5.46 -7.83
CA TRP A 65 9.77 -5.91 -6.72
C TRP A 65 10.01 -7.39 -6.42
N LYS A 66 10.53 -7.66 -5.22
CA LYS A 66 10.77 -9.03 -4.74
C LYS A 66 9.59 -9.48 -3.90
N THR A 67 8.91 -10.53 -4.38
CA THR A 67 7.80 -11.20 -3.69
C THR A 67 8.26 -11.90 -2.42
#